data_AF-A0A1V4ZC74-F1
#
_entry.id   AF-A0A1V4ZC74-F1
#
_cell.length_a   1.000
_cell.length_b   1.000
_cell.length_c   1.000
_cell.angle_alpha   90.00
_cell.angle_beta   90.00
_cell.angle_gamma   90.00
#
_symmetry.space_group_name_H-M   'P 1'
#
loop_
_entity.id
_entity.type
_entity.pdbx_description
1 polymer ?
#
loop_
_entity_poly.entity_id
_entity_poly.type
_entity_poly.pdbx_seq_one_letter_code
_entity_poly.pdbx_strand_id
1 'polypeptide(L)' 'MDLHAAILSAVIFNAIIIVLLIPLALKGVSYRPMSAAQSLRNNLLVYGLGGLLVPFVGIKLIDIVLTLLGVGT' A
#
# COMPACT_ATOMS: atom_id res chain seq x y z
N MET A 1 -8.52 -18.07 -9.98
CA MET A 1 -8.41 -16.62 -9.77
C MET A 1 -8.74 -15.95 -11.08
N ASP A 2 -9.99 -15.55 -11.25
CA ASP A 2 -10.44 -14.88 -12.46
C ASP A 2 -9.86 -13.48 -12.55
N LEU A 3 -9.41 -13.08 -13.75
CA LEU A 3 -8.76 -11.79 -14.02
C LEU A 3 -9.61 -10.60 -13.54
N HIS A 4 -10.94 -10.73 -13.64
CA HIS A 4 -11.90 -9.70 -13.22
C HIS A 4 -11.85 -9.43 -11.71
N ALA A 5 -11.69 -10.47 -10.88
CA ALA A 5 -11.57 -10.32 -9.44
C ALA A 5 -10.26 -9.61 -9.05
N ALA A 6 -9.16 -9.93 -9.75
CA ALA A 6 -7.87 -9.28 -9.52
C ALA A 6 -7.89 -7.78 -9.88
N ILE A 7 -8.51 -7.43 -11.02
CA ILE A 7 -8.67 -6.03 -11.44
C ILE A 7 -9.55 -5.26 -10.44
N LEU A 8 -10.68 -5.85 -10.02
CA LEU A 8 -11.57 -5.21 -9.05
C LEU A 8 -10.87 -4.97 -7.70
N SER A 9 -10.17 -5.97 -7.17
CA SER A 9 -9.40 -5.84 -5.93
C SER A 9 -8.29 -4.79 -6.04
N ALA A 10 -7.60 -4.69 -7.19
CA ALA A 10 -6.58 -3.67 -7.42
C ALA A 10 -7.18 -2.24 -7.46
N VAL A 11 -8.33 -2.05 -8.10
CA VAL A 11 -9.02 -0.75 -8.15
C VAL A 11 -9.52 -0.34 -6.77
N ILE A 12 -10.14 -1.25 -6.01
CA ILE A 12 -10.61 -1.00 -4.64
C ILE A 12 -9.43 -0.63 -3.74
N PHE A 13 -8.31 -1.37 -3.83
CA PHE A 13 -7.11 -1.07 -3.07
C PHE A 13 -6.58 0.34 -3.35
N ASN A 14 -6.48 0.73 -4.63
CA ASN A 14 -6.02 2.07 -5.01
C ASN A 14 -6.94 3.18 -4.47
N ALA A 15 -8.25 2.97 -4.45
CA ALA A 15 -9.18 3.95 -3.88
C ALA A 15 -8.97 4.13 -2.36
N ILE A 16 -8.74 3.03 -1.63
CA ILE A 16 -8.52 3.06 -0.18
C ILE A 16 -7.15 3.63 0.16
N ILE A 17 -6.10 3.19 -0.52
CA ILE A 17 -4.71 3.55 -0.17
C ILE A 17 -4.47 5.06 -0.33
N ILE A 18 -5.09 5.72 -1.31
CA ILE A 18 -4.99 7.17 -1.47
C ILE A 18 -5.54 7.88 -0.23
N VAL A 19 -6.74 7.52 0.23
CA VAL A 19 -7.36 8.13 1.42
C VAL A 19 -6.49 7.92 2.67
N LEU A 20 -5.91 6.74 2.83
CA LEU A 20 -5.00 6.44 3.94
C LEU A 20 -3.69 7.24 3.88
N LEU A 21 -3.21 7.55 2.68
CA LEU A 21 -1.95 8.28 2.48
C LEU A 21 -2.11 9.81 2.55
N ILE A 22 -3.30 10.36 2.32
CA ILE A 22 -3.57 11.81 2.47
C ILE A 22 -3.06 12.38 3.81
N PRO A 23 -3.42 11.84 4.99
CA PRO A 23 -2.94 12.39 6.26
C PRO A 23 -1.42 12.28 6.43
N LEU A 24 -0.81 11.23 5.86
CA LEU A 24 0.65 11.06 5.87
C LEU A 24 1.33 12.11 4.99
N ALA A 25 0.75 12.44 3.83
CA ALA A 25 1.23 13.49 2.94
C ALA A 25 1.10 14.89 3.60
N LEU A 26 0.02 15.13 4.36
CA LEU A 26 -0.20 16.40 5.07
C LEU A 26 0.71 16.58 6.29
N LYS A 27 0.98 15.52 7.06
CA LYS A 27 1.91 15.58 8.21
C LYS A 27 3.37 15.76 7.79
N GLY A 28 3.71 15.37 6.57
CA GLY A 28 5.09 15.32 6.11
C GLY A 28 5.91 14.24 6.86
N VAL A 29 7.10 13.96 6.34
CA VAL A 29 7.99 12.95 6.93
C VAL A 29 8.93 13.65 7.91
N SER A 30 9.00 13.17 9.16
CA SER A 30 9.94 13.71 10.16
C SER A 30 11.38 13.57 9.66
N TYR A 31 11.99 14.68 9.27
CA TYR A 31 13.37 14.72 8.83
C TYR A 31 14.32 14.66 10.02
N ARG A 32 15.21 13.66 10.03
CA ARG A 32 16.29 13.55 11.03
C ARG A 32 17.60 14.06 10.42
N PRO A 33 18.39 14.88 11.12
CA PRO A 33 19.68 15.35 10.62
C PRO A 33 20.68 14.19 10.56
N MET A 34 20.82 13.62 9.37
CA MET A 34 21.81 12.58 9.05
C MET A 34 22.38 12.87 7.66
N SER A 35 23.52 12.24 7.32
CA SER A 35 24.12 12.45 6.00
C SER A 35 23.13 12.04 4.89
N ALA A 36 23.12 12.78 3.78
CA ALA A 36 22.18 12.55 2.69
C ALA A 36 22.21 11.10 2.19
N ALA A 37 23.40 10.48 2.12
CA ALA A 37 23.57 9.09 1.73
C ALA A 37 22.91 8.10 2.72
N GLN A 38 23.03 8.34 4.03
CA GLN A 38 22.40 7.49 5.05
C GLN A 38 20.89 7.69 5.08
N SER A 39 20.41 8.93 4.94
CA SER A 39 18.99 9.26 4.84
C SER A 39 18.36 8.56 3.65
N LEU A 40 18.95 8.68 2.46
CA LEU A 40 18.45 8.05 1.24
C LEU A 40 18.37 6.53 1.38
N ARG A 41 19.40 5.88 1.91
CA ARG A 41 19.41 4.42 2.09
C ARG A 41 18.30 3.95 3.02
N ASN A 42 18.11 4.63 4.15
CA ASN A 42 17.07 4.27 5.12
C ASN A 42 15.66 4.52 4.56
N ASN A 43 15.47 5.64 3.86
CA ASN A 43 14.19 5.96 3.21
C ASN A 43 13.87 4.97 2.08
N LEU A 44 14.86 4.57 1.26
CA LEU A 44 14.67 3.55 0.23
C LEU A 44 14.34 2.19 0.84
N LEU A 45 14.98 1.80 1.93
CA LEU A 45 14.65 0.54 2.61
C LEU A 45 13.22 0.57 3.17
N VAL A 46 12.83 1.63 3.88
CA VAL A 46 11.51 1.68 4.54
C VAL A 46 10.39 1.99 3.55
N TYR A 47 10.50 3.07 2.78
CA TYR A 47 9.46 3.50 1.83
C TYR A 47 9.48 2.71 0.53
N GLY A 48 10.63 2.18 0.11
CA GLY A 48 10.72 1.30 -1.06
C GLY A 48 10.21 -0.11 -0.76
N LEU A 49 10.70 -0.78 0.30
CA LEU A 49 10.19 -2.11 0.66
C LEU A 49 8.75 -2.02 1.17
N GLY A 50 8.43 -1.02 1.98
CA GLY A 50 7.06 -0.78 2.43
C GLY A 50 6.12 -0.53 1.25
N GLY A 51 6.50 0.34 0.30
CA GLY A 51 5.73 0.62 -0.90
C GLY A 51 5.55 -0.58 -1.82
N LEU A 52 6.50 -1.54 -1.82
CA LEU A 52 6.36 -2.79 -2.55
C LEU A 52 5.48 -3.79 -1.80
N LEU A 53 5.62 -3.96 -0.49
CA LEU A 53 4.91 -5.01 0.25
C LEU A 53 3.45 -4.65 0.56
N VAL A 54 3.19 -3.38 0.89
CA VAL A 54 1.85 -2.88 1.25
C VAL A 54 0.78 -3.19 0.19
N PRO A 55 0.97 -2.94 -1.11
CA PRO A 55 -0.06 -3.22 -2.12
C PRO A 55 -0.36 -4.71 -2.27
N PHE A 56 0.65 -5.58 -2.22
CA PHE A 56 0.43 -7.03 -2.35
C PHE A 56 -0.37 -7.58 -1.16
N VAL A 57 -0.03 -7.14 0.06
CA VAL A 57 -0.75 -7.55 1.27
C VAL A 57 -2.16 -6.97 1.27
N GLY A 58 -2.32 -5.69 0.90
CA GLY A 58 -3.62 -5.02 0.87
C GLY A 58 -4.60 -5.61 -0.14
N ILE A 59 -4.16 -5.86 -1.37
CA ILE A 59 -4.98 -6.50 -2.41
C ILE A 59 -5.42 -7.90 -1.96
N LYS A 60 -4.49 -8.69 -1.40
CA LYS A 60 -4.81 -10.04 -0.92
C LYS A 60 -5.81 -10.04 0.24
N LEU A 61 -5.69 -9.08 1.16
CA LEU A 61 -6.67 -8.92 2.25
C LEU A 61 -8.05 -8.52 1.72
N ILE A 62 -8.11 -7.61 0.76
CA ILE A 62 -9.37 -7.21 0.11
C ILE A 62 -10.01 -8.42 -0.59
N ASP A 63 -9.22 -9.19 -1.34
CA ASP A 63 -9.66 -10.40 -2.03
C ASP A 63 -10.23 -11.46 -1.06
N ILE A 64 -9.54 -11.71 0.06
CA ILE A 64 -10.02 -12.60 1.11
C ILE A 64 -11.33 -12.10 1.73
N VAL A 65 -11.42 -10.81 2.05
CA VAL A 65 -12.64 -10.21 2.63
C VAL A 65 -13.81 -10.30 1.65
N LEU A 66 -13.60 -10.02 0.37
CA LEU A 66 -14.62 -10.14 -0.68
C LEU A 66 -15.08 -11.58 -0.87
N THR A 67 -14.15 -12.54 -0.79
CA THR A 67 -14.46 -13.97 -0.85
C THR A 67 -15.28 -14.42 0.36
N LEU A 68 -14.91 -13.98 1.57
CA LEU A 68 -15.65 -14.29 2.81
C LEU A 68 -17.05 -13.69 2.84
N LEU A 69 -17.25 -12.52 2.23
CA LEU A 69 -18.56 -11.86 2.11
C LEU A 69 -19.45 -12.48 1.03
N GLY A 70 -19.00 -13.55 0.35
CA GLY A 70 -19.79 -14.27 -0.65
C GLY A 70 -19.96 -13.53 -1.97
N VAL A 71 -19.17 -12.48 -2.21
CA VAL A 71 -19.16 -11.74 -3.48
C VAL A 71 -18.32 -12.48 -4.54
N GLY A 72 -17.41 -13.36 -4.11
CA GLY A 72 -16.63 -14.24 -4.98
C GLY A 72 -17.15 -15.68 -4.97
N THR A 73 -17.99 -16.03 -5.94
CA THR A 73 -18.05 -17.39 -6.50
C THR A 73 -17.15 -17.46 -7.71
#